data_AF-R7U8C1-F1
#
_entry.id   AF-R7U8C1-F1
#
_cell.length_a   1.000
_cell.length_b   1.000
_cell.length_c   1.000
_cell.angle_alpha   90.00
_cell.angle_beta   90.00
_cell.angle_gamma   90.00
#
_symmetry.space_group_name_H-M   'P 1'
#
loop_
_entity.id
_entity.type
_entity.pdbx_description
1 polymer ?
#
loop_
_entity_poly.entity_id
_entity_poly.type
_entity_poly.pdbx_seq_one_letter_code
_entity_poly.pdbx_strand_id
1 'polypeptide(L)'
;MVEERVEQELERRKDEIEAEVLRRVEEAKKIMEKEMLVEMERKRQEEIESQKQKEDEESKKRLELENIMEENNRKIKLAQEKLAEEQLKLVEEQRKVLEERQRIEDDQRRRNQKEQEVILNKKNARPRLSFAFGGKSS
;
A
#
# COMPACT_ATOMS: atom_id res chain seq x y z
N MET A 1 87.17 -23.53 -47.15
CA MET A 1 87.76 -22.21 -46.78
C MET A 1 86.91 -21.01 -47.15
N VAL A 2 86.46 -20.81 -48.41
CA VAL A 2 85.57 -19.67 -48.76
C VAL A 2 84.11 -19.98 -48.43
N GLU A 3 83.62 -21.16 -48.79
CA GLU A 3 82.22 -21.60 -48.53
C GLU A 3 81.88 -21.61 -47.03
N GLU A 4 82.73 -22.20 -46.17
CA GLU A 4 82.52 -22.19 -44.71
C GLU A 4 82.45 -20.77 -44.11
N ARG A 5 83.17 -19.81 -44.70
CA ARG A 5 83.13 -18.41 -44.26
C ARG A 5 81.82 -17.73 -44.65
N VAL A 6 81.33 -18.01 -45.86
CA VAL A 6 80.04 -17.53 -46.35
C VAL A 6 78.90 -18.13 -45.54
N GLU A 7 78.97 -19.41 -45.22
CA GLU A 7 77.97 -20.12 -44.41
C GLU A 7 77.90 -19.56 -42.98
N GLN A 8 79.03 -19.32 -42.33
CA GLN A 8 79.08 -18.66 -41.02
C GLN A 8 78.52 -17.22 -41.03
N GLU A 9 78.74 -16.47 -42.11
CA GLU A 9 78.22 -15.11 -42.21
C GLU A 9 76.70 -15.10 -42.44
N LEU A 10 76.19 -16.05 -43.23
CA LEU A 10 74.75 -16.25 -43.42
C LEU A 10 74.07 -16.67 -42.11
N GLU A 11 74.69 -17.56 -41.34
CA GLU A 11 74.16 -18.01 -40.05
C GLU A 11 74.11 -16.87 -39.03
N ARG A 12 75.17 -16.06 -38.93
CA ARG A 12 75.17 -14.85 -38.08
C ARG A 12 74.06 -13.87 -38.45
N ARG A 13 73.87 -13.60 -39.75
CA ARG A 13 72.80 -12.71 -40.21
C ARG A 13 71.43 -13.28 -39.89
N LYS A 14 71.26 -14.61 -39.99
CA LYS A 14 70.01 -15.28 -39.64
C LYS A 14 69.71 -15.15 -38.15
N ASP A 15 70.70 -15.36 -37.29
CA ASP A 15 70.56 -15.20 -35.83
C ASP A 15 70.24 -13.76 -35.43
N GLU A 16 70.87 -12.77 -36.07
CA GLU A 16 70.59 -11.35 -35.87
C GLU A 16 69.15 -10.99 -36.27
N ILE A 17 68.69 -11.50 -37.42
CA ILE A 17 67.31 -11.31 -37.89
C ILE A 17 66.32 -11.98 -36.94
N GLU A 18 66.56 -13.22 -36.52
CA GLU A 18 65.68 -13.93 -35.58
C GLU A 18 65.60 -13.20 -34.24
N ALA A 19 66.72 -12.70 -33.72
CA ALA A 19 66.75 -11.92 -32.49
C ALA A 19 65.96 -10.60 -32.61
N GLU A 20 66.04 -9.90 -33.74
CA GLU A 20 65.27 -8.68 -33.97
C GLU A 20 63.78 -8.95 -34.18
N VAL A 21 63.42 -10.01 -34.91
CA VAL A 21 62.02 -10.44 -35.07
C VAL A 21 61.42 -10.79 -33.71
N LEU A 22 62.14 -11.52 -32.87
CA LEU A 22 61.70 -11.86 -31.52
C LEU A 22 61.45 -10.60 -30.67
N ARG A 23 62.34 -9.62 -30.70
CA ARG A 23 62.15 -8.35 -29.97
C ARG A 23 60.89 -7.61 -30.44
N ARG A 24 60.70 -7.46 -31.75
CA ARG A 24 59.53 -6.76 -32.31
C ARG A 24 58.22 -7.46 -31.97
N VAL A 25 58.20 -8.80 -32.00
CA VAL A 25 57.03 -9.59 -31.61
C VAL A 25 56.74 -9.42 -30.12
N GLU A 26 57.76 -9.40 -29.26
CA GLU A 26 57.57 -9.22 -27.83
C GLU A 26 57.07 -7.80 -27.48
N GLU A 27 57.61 -6.77 -28.15
CA GLU A 27 57.14 -5.40 -28.01
C GLU A 27 55.68 -5.24 -28.47
N ALA A 28 55.33 -5.79 -29.64
CA ALA A 28 53.96 -5.79 -30.13
C ALA A 28 53.02 -6.52 -29.18
N LYS A 29 53.44 -7.66 -28.63
CA LYS A 29 52.67 -8.42 -27.64
C LYS A 29 52.44 -7.62 -26.36
N LYS A 30 53.45 -6.91 -25.85
CA LYS A 30 53.32 -6.05 -24.66
C LYS A 30 52.34 -4.90 -24.88
N ILE A 31 52.37 -4.28 -26.05
CA ILE A 31 51.43 -3.21 -26.40
C ILE A 31 50.01 -3.76 -26.46
N MET A 32 49.82 -4.87 -27.17
CA MET A 32 48.52 -5.52 -27.31
C MET A 32 47.95 -5.97 -25.96
N GLU A 33 48.77 -6.56 -25.10
CA GLU A 33 48.35 -6.98 -23.75
C GLU A 33 47.91 -5.79 -22.90
N LYS A 34 48.65 -4.67 -22.95
CA LYS A 34 48.30 -3.45 -22.24
C LYS A 34 46.97 -2.86 -22.73
N GLU A 35 46.77 -2.78 -24.04
CA GLU A 35 45.52 -2.27 -24.61
C GLU A 35 44.33 -3.17 -24.26
N MET A 36 44.53 -4.50 -24.34
CA MET A 36 43.49 -5.48 -23.98
C MET A 36 43.09 -5.39 -22.50
N LEU A 37 44.06 -5.20 -21.60
CA LEU A 37 43.78 -5.00 -20.17
C LEU A 37 42.95 -3.73 -19.93
N VAL A 38 43.32 -2.62 -20.56
CA VAL A 38 42.57 -1.35 -20.43
C VAL A 38 41.15 -1.49 -20.98
N GLU A 39 40.97 -2.17 -22.12
CA GLU A 39 39.63 -2.39 -22.67
C GLU A 39 38.78 -3.29 -21.76
N MET A 40 39.36 -4.33 -21.18
CA MET A 40 38.66 -5.19 -20.21
C MET A 40 38.25 -4.44 -18.95
N GLU A 41 39.14 -3.61 -18.39
CA GLU A 41 38.82 -2.78 -17.23
C GLU A 41 37.69 -1.80 -17.53
N ARG A 42 37.71 -1.16 -18.70
CA ARG A 42 36.65 -0.26 -19.15
C ARG A 42 35.31 -0.98 -19.27
N LYS A 43 35.27 -2.14 -19.93
CA LYS A 43 34.04 -2.94 -20.06
C LYS A 43 33.50 -3.37 -18.71
N ARG A 44 34.38 -3.82 -17.80
CA ARG A 44 33.99 -4.20 -16.44
C ARG A 44 33.38 -3.03 -15.69
N GLN A 45 33.96 -1.83 -15.81
CA GLN A 45 33.44 -0.64 -15.17
C GLN A 45 32.08 -0.23 -15.73
N GLU A 46 31.90 -0.27 -17.06
CA GLU A 46 30.62 0.00 -17.72
C GLU A 46 29.53 -1.00 -17.29
N GLU A 47 29.87 -2.28 -17.15
CA GLU A 47 28.94 -3.30 -16.65
C GLU A 47 28.52 -3.04 -15.20
N ILE A 48 29.48 -2.71 -14.32
CA ILE A 48 29.19 -2.38 -12.92
C ILE A 48 28.31 -1.14 -12.83
N GLU A 49 28.62 -0.09 -13.59
CA GLU A 49 27.82 1.14 -13.61
C GLU A 49 26.42 0.89 -14.17
N SER A 50 26.29 0.09 -15.22
CA SER A 50 24.99 -0.29 -15.78
C SER A 50 24.16 -1.10 -14.78
N GLN A 51 24.77 -2.05 -14.06
CA GLN A 51 24.10 -2.81 -13.01
C GLN A 51 23.65 -1.90 -11.87
N LYS A 52 24.53 -0.99 -11.42
CA LYS A 52 24.20 -0.04 -10.35
C LYS A 52 23.05 0.89 -10.75
N GLN A 53 23.05 1.40 -11.99
CA GLN A 53 21.95 2.23 -12.48
C GLN A 53 20.62 1.47 -12.50
N LYS A 54 20.63 0.21 -12.94
CA LYS A 54 19.44 -0.66 -12.92
C LYS A 54 18.94 -0.91 -11.49
N GLU A 55 19.85 -1.19 -10.56
CA GLU A 55 19.51 -1.39 -9.15
C GLU A 55 18.94 -0.13 -8.50
N ASP A 56 19.52 1.05 -8.78
CA ASP A 56 19.04 2.34 -8.30
C ASP A 56 17.64 2.65 -8.85
N GLU A 57 17.40 2.39 -10.13
CA GLU A 57 16.07 2.54 -10.74
C GLU A 57 15.03 1.58 -10.15
N GLU A 58 15.40 0.32 -9.94
CA GLU A 58 14.52 -0.67 -9.32
C GLU A 58 14.20 -0.28 -7.87
N SER A 59 15.20 0.17 -7.12
CA SER A 59 15.04 0.65 -5.75
C SER A 59 14.11 1.85 -5.67
N LYS A 60 14.24 2.82 -6.59
CA LYS A 60 13.32 3.96 -6.69
C LYS A 60 11.88 3.52 -6.99
N LYS A 61 11.68 2.60 -7.94
CA LYS A 61 10.36 2.06 -8.27
C LYS A 61 9.73 1.33 -7.08
N ARG A 62 10.52 0.55 -6.34
CA ARG A 62 10.06 -0.14 -5.12
C ARG A 62 9.62 0.86 -4.05
N LEU A 63 10.41 1.91 -3.82
CA LEU A 63 10.07 2.96 -2.86
C LEU A 63 8.79 3.71 -3.25
N GLU A 64 8.63 4.04 -4.54
CA GLU A 64 7.42 4.69 -5.05
C GLU A 64 6.18 3.79 -4.86
N LEU A 65 6.30 2.50 -5.17
CA LEU A 65 5.23 1.53 -4.95
C LEU A 65 4.88 1.40 -3.46
N GLU A 66 5.88 1.36 -2.58
CA GLU A 66 5.69 1.31 -1.13
C GLU A 66 4.92 2.54 -0.62
N ASN A 67 5.30 3.74 -1.08
CA ASN A 67 4.59 4.98 -0.73
C ASN A 67 3.13 4.96 -1.19
N ILE A 68 2.86 4.50 -2.42
CA ILE A 68 1.49 4.37 -2.95
C ILE A 68 0.68 3.38 -2.11
N MET A 69 1.28 2.23 -1.78
CA MET A 69 0.62 1.21 -0.96
C MET A 69 0.32 1.73 0.45
N GLU A 70 1.25 2.47 1.06
CA GLU A 70 1.04 3.08 2.36
C GLU A 70 -0.10 4.10 2.33
N GLU A 71 -0.12 4.99 1.33
CA GLU A 71 -1.18 5.98 1.18
C GLU A 71 -2.54 5.32 0.93
N ASN A 72 -2.58 4.27 0.10
CA ASN A 72 -3.79 3.50 -0.16
C ASN A 72 -4.32 2.82 1.12
N ASN A 73 -3.43 2.16 1.87
CA ASN A 73 -3.77 1.53 3.15
C ASN A 73 -4.31 2.56 4.16
N ARG A 74 -3.71 3.76 4.23
CA ARG A 74 -4.23 4.86 5.06
C ARG A 74 -5.64 5.27 4.64
N LYS A 75 -5.89 5.43 3.34
CA LYS A 75 -7.24 5.76 2.81
C LYS A 75 -8.27 4.67 3.13
N ILE A 76 -7.91 3.40 2.97
CA ILE A 76 -8.78 2.27 3.32
C ILE A 76 -9.11 2.30 4.81
N LYS A 77 -8.11 2.47 5.67
CA LYS A 77 -8.31 2.51 7.11
C LYS A 77 -9.24 3.65 7.52
N LEU A 78 -9.03 4.85 7.00
CA LEU A 78 -9.90 6.00 7.26
C LEU A 78 -11.33 5.76 6.78
N ALA A 79 -11.51 5.15 5.60
CA ALA A 79 -12.83 4.81 5.09
C ALA A 79 -13.54 3.77 5.98
N GLN A 80 -12.81 2.77 6.48
CA GLN A 80 -13.34 1.78 7.41
C GLN A 80 -13.72 2.39 8.76
N GLU A 81 -12.88 3.27 9.31
CA GLU A 81 -13.18 4.00 10.56
C GLU A 81 -14.43 4.86 10.40
N LYS A 82 -14.55 5.61 9.30
CA LYS A 82 -15.73 6.42 9.01
C LYS A 82 -17.00 5.58 8.86
N LEU A 83 -16.91 4.45 8.16
CA LEU A 83 -18.05 3.53 7.99
C LEU A 83 -18.47 2.95 9.35
N ALA A 84 -17.51 2.56 10.20
CA ALA A 84 -17.80 2.07 11.54
C ALA A 84 -18.47 3.14 12.42
N GLU A 85 -18.01 4.39 12.34
CA GLU A 85 -18.63 5.52 13.06
C GLU A 85 -20.08 5.76 12.58
N GLU A 86 -20.32 5.73 11.27
CA GLU A 86 -21.67 5.87 10.70
C GLU A 86 -22.60 4.72 11.14
N GLN A 87 -22.09 3.48 11.16
CA GLN A 87 -22.84 2.33 11.67
C GLN A 87 -23.19 2.48 13.16
N LEU A 88 -22.26 2.95 13.99
CA LEU A 88 -22.51 3.20 15.40
C LEU A 88 -23.56 4.29 15.61
N LYS A 89 -23.48 5.41 14.87
CA LYS A 89 -24.49 6.48 14.91
C LYS A 89 -25.88 5.97 14.57
N LEU A 90 -26.01 5.15 13.52
CA LEU A 90 -27.29 4.55 13.13
C LEU A 90 -27.89 3.69 14.25
N VAL A 91 -27.07 2.88 14.92
CA VAL A 91 -27.51 2.04 16.04
C VAL A 91 -27.94 2.89 17.24
N GLU A 92 -27.20 3.96 17.55
CA GLU A 92 -27.58 4.91 18.61
C GLU A 92 -28.92 5.61 18.31
N GLU A 93 -29.15 6.02 17.06
CA GLU A 93 -30.41 6.60 16.62
C GLU A 93 -31.57 5.61 16.74
N GLN A 94 -31.38 4.37 16.28
CA GLN A 94 -32.37 3.30 16.43
C GLN A 94 -32.71 3.07 17.91
N ARG A 95 -31.72 3.08 18.80
CA ARG A 95 -31.92 2.95 20.25
C ARG A 95 -32.75 4.10 20.81
N LYS A 96 -32.48 5.34 20.42
CA LYS A 96 -33.25 6.52 20.86
C LYS A 96 -34.71 6.43 20.41
N VAL A 97 -34.95 6.07 19.14
CA VAL A 97 -36.31 5.90 18.61
C VAL A 97 -37.08 4.81 19.37
N LEU A 98 -36.44 3.69 19.70
CA LEU A 98 -37.05 2.62 20.48
C LEU A 98 -37.38 3.08 21.91
N GLU A 99 -36.47 3.83 22.55
CA GLU A 99 -36.69 4.38 23.88
C GLU A 99 -37.86 5.39 23.90
N GLU A 100 -37.92 6.29 22.91
CA GLU A 100 -39.04 7.23 22.75
C GLU A 100 -40.36 6.51 22.51
N ARG A 101 -40.37 5.49 21.64
CA ARG A 101 -41.55 4.67 21.40
C ARG A 101 -42.03 3.98 22.68
N GLN A 102 -41.12 3.39 23.45
CA GLN A 102 -41.46 2.75 24.72
C GLN A 102 -42.06 3.75 25.72
N ARG A 103 -41.49 4.96 25.83
CA ARG A 103 -42.04 6.03 26.69
C ARG A 103 -43.45 6.42 26.26
N ILE A 104 -43.69 6.58 24.96
CA ILE A 104 -45.03 6.90 24.43
C ILE A 104 -46.03 5.77 24.72
N GLU A 105 -45.63 4.50 24.51
CA GLU A 105 -46.47 3.34 24.79
C GLU A 105 -46.83 3.23 26.29
N ASP A 106 -45.88 3.48 27.19
CA ASP A 106 -46.10 3.49 28.64
C ASP A 106 -47.03 4.65 29.07
N ASP A 107 -46.85 5.84 28.50
CA ASP A 107 -47.70 6.99 28.78
C ASP A 107 -49.13 6.80 28.25
N GLN A 108 -49.29 6.23 27.04
CA GLN A 108 -50.59 5.84 26.52
C GLN A 108 -51.25 4.79 27.40
N ARG A 109 -50.52 3.76 27.83
CA ARG A 109 -51.04 2.74 28.74
C ARG A 109 -51.52 3.34 30.06
N ARG A 110 -50.76 4.28 30.65
CA ARG A 110 -51.15 5.00 31.87
C ARG A 110 -52.40 5.86 31.66
N ARG A 111 -52.50 6.58 30.55
CA ARG A 111 -53.70 7.37 30.21
C ARG A 111 -54.92 6.49 30.04
N ASN A 112 -54.80 5.42 29.25
CA ASN A 112 -55.88 4.45 29.02
C ASN A 112 -56.33 3.80 30.32
N GLN A 113 -55.41 3.43 31.23
CA GLN A 113 -55.75 2.92 32.56
C GLN A 113 -56.56 3.93 33.38
N LYS A 114 -56.14 5.20 33.42
CA LYS A 114 -56.87 6.28 34.12
C LYS A 114 -58.25 6.52 33.52
N GLU A 115 -58.36 6.58 32.19
CA GLU A 115 -59.65 6.74 31.49
C GLU A 115 -60.57 5.54 31.76
N GLN A 116 -60.04 4.32 31.70
CA GLN A 116 -60.78 3.11 32.02
C GLN A 116 -61.26 3.09 33.48
N GLU A 117 -60.45 3.54 34.44
CA GLU A 117 -60.87 3.68 35.85
C GLU A 117 -62.05 4.64 36.02
N VAL A 118 -62.03 5.79 35.30
CA VAL A 118 -63.13 6.77 35.31
C VAL A 118 -64.41 6.18 34.69
N ILE A 119 -64.29 5.48 33.55
CA ILE A 119 -65.43 4.86 32.85
C ILE A 119 -66.03 3.71 33.66
N LEU A 120 -65.20 2.84 34.24
CA LEU A 120 -65.62 1.69 35.05
C LEU A 120 -66.08 2.09 36.47
N ASN A 121 -66.04 3.38 36.81
CA ASN A 121 -66.40 3.92 38.13
C ASN A 121 -65.70 3.22 39.30
N LYS A 122 -64.50 2.66 39.06
CA LYS A 122 -63.67 2.11 40.14
C LYS A 122 -63.23 3.29 41.00
N LYS A 123 -63.51 3.24 42.31
CA LYS A 123 -63.29 4.31 43.30
C LYS A 123 -64.27 5.50 43.28
N ASN A 124 -65.52 5.34 42.82
CA ASN A 124 -66.58 6.37 42.91
C ASN A 124 -66.25 7.71 42.22
N ALA A 125 -65.46 7.69 41.14
CA ALA A 125 -65.02 8.90 40.44
C ALA A 125 -66.12 9.57 39.58
N ARG A 126 -67.25 8.89 39.32
CA ARG A 126 -68.37 9.46 38.54
C ARG A 126 -69.37 10.16 39.47
N PRO A 127 -69.56 11.50 39.36
CA PRO A 127 -70.63 12.19 40.08
C PRO A 127 -71.99 11.61 39.68
N ARG A 128 -72.85 11.31 40.65
CA ARG A 128 -74.22 10.86 40.36
C ARG A 128 -74.98 12.01 39.72
N LEU A 129 -75.28 11.91 38.43
CA LEU A 129 -76.23 12.80 37.76
C LEU A 129 -77.63 12.51 38.32
N SER A 130 -78.10 13.35 39.22
CA SER A 130 -79.51 13.37 39.63
C SER A 130 -80.32 14.09 38.55
N PHE A 131 -80.94 13.33 37.65
CA PHE A 131 -81.99 13.89 36.80
C PHE A 131 -83.25 14.03 37.64
N ALA A 132 -83.66 15.27 37.92
CA ALA A 132 -84.99 15.53 38.44
C ALA A 132 -85.99 15.19 37.33
N PHE A 133 -86.54 13.98 37.37
CA PHE A 133 -87.74 13.65 36.60
C PHE A 133 -88.88 14.46 37.23
N GLY A 134 -89.10 15.67 36.71
CA GLY A 134 -90.22 16.51 37.06
C GLY A 134 -91.50 15.84 36.60
N GLY A 135 -92.08 15.02 37.46
CA GLY A 135 -93.46 14.56 37.31
C GLY A 135 -94.40 15.74 37.48
N LYS A 136 -95.14 16.08 36.42
CA LYS A 136 -96.47 16.67 36.53
C LYS A 136 -97.39 15.95 35.56
N SER A 137 -98.18 15.07 36.15
CA SER A 137 -99.47 14.60 35.66
C SER A 137 -100.45 15.78 35.56
N SER A 138 -101.03 16.01 34.38
CA SER A 138 -102.43 16.40 34.18
C SER A 138 -102.72 16.54 32.69
#